data_AF-A0A7C1R521-F1
#
_entry.id   AF-A0A7C1R521-F1
#
_cell.length_a   1.000
_cell.length_b   1.000
_cell.length_c   1.000
_cell.angle_alpha   90.00
_cell.angle_beta   90.00
_cell.angle_gamma   90.00
#
_symmetry.space_group_name_H-M   'P 1'
#
loop_
_entity.id
_entity.type
_entity.pdbx_description
1 polymer ?
#
loop_
_entity_poly.entity_id
_entity_poly.type
_entity_poly.pdbx_seq_one_letter_code
_entity_poly.pdbx_strand_id
1 'polypeptide(L)' 'MRKYDQYFFFRCYNCGEWYYSKGIIKTKKCWKCNRSFLVKNSTKFAKICSIHNAISIVKELKAKN' A
#
# COMPACT_ATOMS: atom_id res chain seq x y z
N MET A 1 5.30 -13.94 -20.07
CA MET A 1 5.86 -12.57 -19.91
C MET A 1 5.31 -11.97 -18.62
N ARG A 2 6.14 -11.73 -17.59
CA ARG A 2 5.65 -11.13 -16.33
C ARG A 2 5.31 -9.67 -16.59
N LYS A 3 4.03 -9.29 -16.53
CA LYS A 3 3.61 -7.89 -16.65
C LYS A 3 4.07 -7.12 -15.41
N TYR A 4 4.94 -6.14 -15.64
CA TYR A 4 5.32 -5.16 -14.64
C TYR A 4 4.32 -4.03 -14.71
N ASP A 5 3.72 -3.70 -13.57
CA ASP A 5 2.74 -2.62 -13.45
C ASP A 5 3.21 -1.65 -12.37
N GLN A 6 2.72 -0.41 -12.44
CA GLN A 6 2.95 0.56 -11.37
C GLN A 6 2.01 0.28 -10.19
N TYR A 7 2.62 0.01 -9.03
CA TYR A 7 1.90 -0.16 -7.76
C TYR A 7 2.17 1.02 -6.84
N PHE A 8 1.14 1.44 -6.12
CA PHE A 8 1.21 2.46 -5.09
C PHE A 8 1.13 1.81 -3.73
N PHE A 9 2.07 2.12 -2.86
CA PHE A 9 2.16 1.63 -1.50
C PHE A 9 1.87 2.78 -0.56
N PHE A 10 1.07 2.54 0.47
CA PHE A 10 0.65 3.58 1.39
C PHE A 10 0.35 3.02 2.78
N ARG A 11 0.65 3.83 3.80
CA ARG A 11 0.52 3.47 5.21
C ARG A 11 -0.69 4.14 5.84
N CYS A 12 -1.52 3.39 6.56
CA CYS A 12 -2.60 3.98 7.35
C CYS A 12 -2.01 4.87 8.45
N TYR A 13 -2.30 6.17 8.40
CA TYR A 13 -1.80 7.12 9.40
C TYR A 13 -2.42 6.95 10.79
N ASN A 14 -3.48 6.13 10.93
CA ASN A 14 -4.12 5.86 12.23
C ASN A 14 -3.48 4.69 12.99
N CYS A 15 -2.97 3.67 12.28
CA CYS A 15 -2.52 2.41 12.92
C CYS A 15 -1.23 1.83 12.34
N GLY A 16 -0.59 2.53 11.39
CA GLY A 16 0.66 2.09 10.79
C GLY A 16 0.53 0.97 9.75
N GLU A 17 -0.66 0.42 9.52
CA GLU A 17 -0.84 -0.72 8.61
C GLU A 17 -0.52 -0.36 7.15
N TRP A 18 0.27 -1.19 6.47
CA TRP A 18 0.67 -0.99 5.08
C TRP A 18 -0.26 -1.66 4.07
N TYR A 19 -0.43 -0.98 2.93
CA TYR A 19 -1.30 -1.38 1.83
C TYR A 19 -0.63 -1.13 0.48
N TYR A 20 -1.15 -1.79 -0.55
CA TYR A 20 -0.81 -1.51 -1.94
C TYR A 20 -2.06 -1.42 -2.82
N SER A 21 -1.96 -0.74 -3.96
CA SER A 21 -3.00 -0.64 -4.98
C SER A 21 -2.39 -0.62 -6.38
N LYS A 22 -3.06 -1.27 -7.33
CA LYS A 22 -2.78 -1.18 -8.76
C LYS A 22 -3.55 0.01 -9.33
N GLY A 23 -3.02 1.22 -9.13
CA GLY A 23 -3.66 2.48 -9.54
C GLY A 23 -3.84 3.48 -8.39
N ILE A 24 -4.10 4.73 -8.77
CA ILE A 24 -4.25 5.86 -7.85
C ILE A 24 -5.61 5.78 -7.15
N ILE A 25 -5.59 5.72 -5.82
CA ILE A 25 -6.80 5.79 -4.99
C ILE A 25 -6.74 7.02 -4.07
N LYS A 26 -7.89 7.64 -3.82
CA LYS A 26 -7.99 8.83 -2.96
C LYS A 26 -8.19 8.47 -1.49
N THR A 27 -8.99 7.44 -1.22
CA THR A 27 -9.37 6.98 0.12
C THR A 27 -9.22 5.47 0.23
N LYS A 28 -8.96 4.98 1.45
CA LYS A 28 -8.99 3.55 1.76
C LYS A 28 -9.59 3.34 3.15
N LYS A 29 -10.45 2.33 3.29
CA LYS A 29 -10.85 1.80 4.60
C LYS A 29 -9.80 0.83 5.12
N CYS A 30 -9.22 1.12 6.28
CA CYS A 30 -8.27 0.25 6.97
C CYS A 30 -9.02 -0.94 7.58
N TRP A 31 -8.59 -2.18 7.31
CA TRP A 31 -9.21 -3.37 7.91
C TRP A 31 -8.78 -3.55 9.37
N LYS A 32 -7.57 -3.12 9.75
CA LYS A 32 -7.03 -3.26 11.11
C LYS A 32 -7.70 -2.34 12.13
N CYS A 33 -7.80 -1.05 11.84
CA CYS A 33 -8.41 -0.08 12.76
C CYS A 33 -9.84 0.34 12.39
N ASN A 34 -10.40 -0.25 11.33
CA ASN A 34 -11.73 0.04 10.79
C ASN A 34 -12.00 1.52 10.41
N ARG A 35 -10.98 2.39 10.44
CA ARG A 35 -11.07 3.80 10.06
C ARG A 35 -10.79 4.00 8.58
N SER A 36 -11.55 4.88 7.96
CA SER A 36 -11.25 5.39 6.61
C SER A 36 -10.17 6.46 6.68
N PHE A 37 -9.30 6.48 5.68
CA PHE A 37 -8.21 7.45 5.62
C PHE A 37 -7.95 7.94 4.19
N LEU A 38 -7.51 9.19 4.09
CA LEU A 38 -7.13 9.81 2.81
C LEU A 38 -5.70 9.43 2.45
N VAL A 39 -5.51 8.83 1.27
CA VAL A 39 -4.19 8.38 0.80
C VAL A 39 -3.27 9.56 0.48
N LYS A 40 -3.83 10.75 0.25
CA LYS A 40 -3.02 11.97 0.09
C LYS A 40 -2.26 12.36 1.37
N ASN A 41 -2.81 12.03 2.55
CA ASN A 41 -2.24 12.37 3.86
C ASN A 41 -1.38 11.23 4.43
N SER A 42 -1.36 10.05 3.80
CA SER A 42 -0.53 8.92 4.25
C SER A 42 0.88 8.98 3.68
N THR A 43 1.86 8.45 4.43
CA THR A 43 3.15 8.04 3.87
C THR A 43 2.91 7.09 2.71
N LYS A 44 3.42 7.42 1.52
CA LYS A 44 3.20 6.64 0.30
C LYS A 44 4.38 6.73 -0.66
N PHE A 45 4.52 5.71 -1.50
CA PHE A 45 5.47 5.69 -2.61
C PHE A 45 4.91 4.85 -3.76
N ALA A 46 5.50 4.99 -4.95
CA ALA A 46 5.15 4.19 -6.11
C ALA A 46 6.35 3.35 -6.54
N LYS A 47 6.10 2.13 -7.04
CA LYS A 47 7.13 1.25 -7.60
C LYS A 47 6.58 0.42 -8.73
N ILE A 48 7.32 0.38 -9.84
CA ILE A 48 7.03 -0.52 -10.96
C ILE A 48 7.54 -1.91 -10.58
N CYS A 49 6.64 -2.87 -10.45
CA CYS A 49 6.99 -4.24 -10.05
C CYS A 49 5.94 -5.25 -10.52
N SER A 50 6.24 -6.54 -10.38
CA SER A 50 5.24 -7.59 -10.54
C SER A 50 4.31 -7.63 -9.33
N ILE A 51 3.13 -8.23 -9.48
CA ILE A 51 2.19 -8.42 -8.35
C ILE A 51 2.82 -9.20 -7.19
N HIS A 52 3.65 -10.21 -7.49
CA HIS A 52 4.36 -11.02 -6.49
C HIS A 52 5.32 -10.15 -5.66
N ASN A 53 6.07 -9.27 -6.34
CA ASN A 53 6.98 -8.34 -5.66
C ASN A 53 6.20 -7.31 -4.84
N ALA A 54 5.06 -6.82 -5.32
CA ALA A 54 4.22 -5.90 -4.55
C ALA A 54 3.74 -6.52 -3.24
N ILE A 55 3.31 -7.79 -3.28
CA ILE A 55 2.92 -8.53 -2.08
C ILE A 55 4.12 -8.71 -1.13
N SER A 56 5.31 -9.08 -1.66
CA SER A 56 6.52 -9.24 -0.84
C SER A 56 6.90 -7.94 -0.13
N ILE A 57 6.92 -6.82 -0.87
CA ILE A 57 7.23 -5.50 -0.32
C ILE A 57 6.28 -5.14 0.81
N VAL A 58 4.97 -5.34 0.64
CA VAL A 58 4.01 -5.06 1.73
C VAL A 58 4.24 -5.96 2.93
N LYS A 59 4.57 -7.24 2.75
CA LYS A 59 4.90 -8.14 3.86
C LYS A 59 6.14 -7.66 4.63
N GLU A 60 7.20 -7.26 3.93
CA GLU A 60 8.42 -6.72 4.54
C GLU A 60 8.14 -5.42 5.31
N LEU A 61 7.34 -4.51 4.72
CA LEU A 61 6.97 -3.25 5.37
C LEU A 61 6.13 -3.47 6.63
N LYS A 62 5.27 -4.49 6.65
CA LYS A 62 4.51 -4.89 7.84
C LYS A 62 5.38 -5.56 8.90
N ALA A 63 6.42 -6.28 8.52
CA ALA A 63 7.31 -6.95 9.48
C ALA A 63 8.25 -5.96 10.21
N LYS A 64 8.59 -4.85 9.56
CA LYS A 64 9.49 -3.81 10.13
C LYS A 64 8.80 -2.85 11.10
N ASN A 65 7.49 -2.95 11.30
CA ASN A 65 6.66 -1.88 11.83
C ASN A 65 5.62 -2.43 12.81
#